data_AF-A0A3E2JUC1-F1
#
_entry.id   AF-A0A3E2JUC1-F1
#
_cell.length_a   1.000
_cell.length_b   1.000
_cell.length_c   1.000
_cell.angle_alpha   90.00
_cell.angle_beta   90.00
_cell.angle_gamma   90.00
#
_symmetry.space_group_name_H-M   'P 1'
#
loop_
_entity.id
_entity.type
_entity.pdbx_description
1 polymer ?
#
loop_
_entity_poly.entity_id
_entity_poly.type
_entity_poly.pdbx_seq_one_letter_code
_entity_poly.pdbx_strand_id
1 'polypeptide(L)' 'MLSNIGVPGLILILIVALIVFGPNKLPEIGRAVGSSLREFKKAASNVTNDVAGDVKKDIDQAKRDSKENM' A
#
# COMPACT_ATOMS: atom_id res chain seq x y z
N MET A 1 -27.03 -21.19 -7.09
CA MET A 1 -27.19 -21.70 -5.71
C MET A 1 -26.17 -21.10 -4.73
N LEU A 2 -24.90 -20.89 -5.11
CA LEU A 2 -23.90 -20.24 -4.24
C LEU A 2 -24.09 -18.72 -4.07
N SER A 3 -24.67 -18.02 -5.04
CA SER A 3 -24.91 -16.56 -4.95
C SER A 3 -25.98 -16.16 -3.93
N ASN A 4 -26.82 -17.09 -3.47
CA ASN A 4 -27.81 -16.86 -2.41
C ASN A 4 -27.19 -16.94 -1.00
N ILE A 5 -25.93 -17.37 -0.89
CA ILE A 5 -25.23 -17.49 0.39
C ILE A 5 -24.74 -16.12 0.90
N GLY A 6 -24.55 -15.14 0.01
CA GLY A 6 -24.42 -13.71 0.33
C GLY A 6 -23.53 -13.37 1.54
N VAL A 7 -23.85 -12.24 2.18
CA VAL A 7 -23.23 -11.83 3.46
C VAL A 7 -23.46 -12.86 4.59
N PRO A 8 -24.65 -13.51 4.72
CA PRO A 8 -24.90 -14.47 5.81
C PRO A 8 -23.94 -15.66 5.85
N GLY A 9 -23.57 -16.23 4.69
CA GLY A 9 -22.62 -17.34 4.66
C GLY A 9 -21.17 -16.92 4.91
N LEU A 10 -20.81 -15.69 4.53
CA LEU A 10 -19.50 -15.13 4.89
C LEU A 10 -19.39 -15.01 6.42
N ILE A 11 -20.46 -14.58 7.10
CA ILE A 11 -20.53 -14.52 8.57
C ILE A 11 -20.36 -15.93 9.18
N LEU A 12 -21.01 -16.96 8.61
CA LEU A 12 -20.85 -18.34 9.10
C LEU A 12 -19.39 -18.82 9.00
N ILE A 13 -18.74 -18.57 7.87
CA ILE A 13 -17.32 -18.90 7.66
C ILE A 13 -16.45 -18.13 8.66
N LEU A 14 -16.74 -16.84 8.87
CA LEU A 14 -16.04 -16.01 9.86
C LEU A 14 -16.18 -16.61 11.26
N ILE A 15 -17.37 -17.02 11.69
CA ILE A 15 -17.56 -17.63 13.01
C ILE A 15 -16.69 -18.87 13.17
N VAL A 16 -16.68 -19.78 12.19
CA VAL A 16 -15.83 -20.98 12.23
C VAL A 16 -14.35 -20.61 12.29
N ALA A 17 -13.91 -19.64 11.48
CA ALA A 17 -12.54 -19.14 11.50
C ALA A 17 -12.17 -18.49 12.85
N LEU A 18 -13.08 -17.74 13.47
CA LEU A 18 -12.89 -17.12 14.78
C LEU A 18 -12.84 -18.16 15.90
N ILE A 19 -13.50 -19.30 15.78
CA ILE A 19 -13.39 -20.40 16.75
C ILE A 19 -12.00 -21.05 16.65
N VAL A 20 -11.51 -21.29 15.43
CA VAL A 20 -10.20 -21.92 15.19
C VAL A 20 -9.04 -20.98 15.55
N PHE A 21 -9.09 -19.74 15.06
CA PHE A 21 -7.99 -18.77 15.21
C PHE A 21 -8.16 -17.84 16.40
N GLY A 22 -9.38 -17.65 16.91
CA GLY A 22 -9.71 -16.70 17.97
C GLY A 22 -10.04 -15.30 17.44
N PRO A 23 -11.01 -14.58 18.06
CA PRO A 23 -11.43 -13.27 17.57
C PRO A 23 -10.41 -12.16 17.73
N ASN A 24 -9.43 -12.34 18.63
CA ASN A 24 -8.36 -11.38 18.84
C ASN A 24 -7.23 -11.51 17.80
N LYS A 25 -7.11 -12.64 17.10
CA LYS A 25 -5.97 -12.90 16.19
C LYS A 25 -6.12 -12.26 14.83
N LEU A 26 -7.34 -12.21 14.27
CA LEU A 26 -7.57 -11.51 13.00
C LEU A 26 -7.26 -10.00 13.08
N PRO A 27 -7.71 -9.26 14.12
CA PRO A 27 -7.34 -7.85 14.30
C PRO A 27 -5.84 -7.65 14.56
N GLU A 28 -5.21 -8.55 15.32
CA GLU A 28 -3.77 -8.49 15.61
C GLU A 28 -2.92 -8.63 14.34
N ILE A 29 -3.23 -9.63 13.50
CA ILE A 29 -2.58 -9.83 12.20
C ILE A 29 -2.87 -8.64 11.28
N GLY A 30 -4.11 -8.15 11.24
CA GLY A 30 -4.49 -6.99 10.45
C GLY A 30 -3.73 -5.72 10.86
N ARG A 31 -3.50 -5.50 12.15
CA ARG A 31 -2.68 -4.38 12.67
C ARG A 31 -1.22 -4.52 12.28
N ALA A 32 -0.64 -5.70 12.39
CA ALA A 32 0.74 -5.97 12.00
C ALA A 32 0.93 -5.73 10.48
N VAL A 33 0.12 -6.39 9.65
CA VAL A 33 0.16 -6.25 8.18
C VAL A 33 -0.16 -4.81 7.76
N GLY A 34 -1.14 -4.16 8.38
CA GLY A 34 -1.50 -2.78 8.09
C GLY A 34 -0.39 -1.78 8.39
N SER A 35 0.36 -2.01 9.48
CA SER A 35 1.51 -1.18 9.83
C SER A 35 2.65 -1.37 8.83
N SER A 36 2.96 -2.61 8.47
CA SER A 36 3.94 -2.92 7.42
C SER A 36 3.56 -2.33 6.06
N LEU A 37 2.29 -2.44 5.66
CA LEU A 37 1.80 -1.89 4.39
C LEU A 37 1.85 -0.35 4.38
N ARG A 38 1.58 0.28 5.53
CA ARG A 38 1.69 1.74 5.70
C ARG A 38 3.13 2.22 5.57
N GLU A 39 4.07 1.52 6.18
CA GLU A 39 5.51 1.81 6.05
C GLU A 39 6.00 1.58 4.63
N PHE A 40 5.61 0.47 4.01
CA PHE A 40 5.92 0.18 2.61
C PHE A 40 5.39 1.26 1.68
N LYS A 41 4.13 1.69 1.85
CA LYS A 41 3.55 2.81 1.09
C LYS A 41 4.34 4.09 1.27
N LYS A 42 4.76 4.42 2.50
CA LYS A 42 5.55 5.61 2.78
C LYS A 42 6.91 5.56 2.09
N ALA A 43 7.60 4.42 2.18
CA ALA A 43 8.88 4.20 1.50
C ALA A 43 8.74 4.31 -0.02
N ALA A 44 7.73 3.66 -0.60
CA ALA A 44 7.45 3.72 -2.04
C ALA A 44 7.13 5.15 -2.52
N SER A 45 6.34 5.91 -1.74
CA SER A 45 6.04 7.31 -2.05
C SER A 45 7.27 8.21 -1.97
N ASN A 46 8.14 8.01 -0.99
CA ASN A 46 9.39 8.77 -0.87
C ASN A 46 10.31 8.49 -2.07
N VAL A 47 10.54 7.22 -2.41
CA VAL A 47 11.35 6.84 -3.59
C VAL A 47 10.80 7.45 -4.87
N THR A 48 9.48 7.42 -5.06
CA THR A 48 8.85 8.04 -6.25
C THR A 48 9.09 9.55 -6.30
N ASN A 49 8.97 10.25 -5.16
CA ASN A 49 9.16 11.69 -5.09
C ASN A 49 10.64 12.09 -5.25
N ASP A 50 11.56 11.31 -4.68
CA ASP A 50 13.00 11.55 -4.79
C ASP A 50 13.45 11.38 -6.24
N VAL A 51 13.04 10.29 -6.90
CA VAL A 51 13.32 10.06 -8.34
C VAL A 51 12.69 11.15 -9.22
N ALA A 52 11.43 11.53 -8.97
CA ALA A 52 10.78 12.60 -9.71
C ALA A 52 11.46 13.97 -9.50
N GLY A 53 11.93 14.23 -8.28
CA GLY A 53 12.65 15.45 -7.91
C GLY A 53 14.02 15.55 -8.57
N ASP A 54 14.76 14.45 -8.61
CA ASP A 54 16.10 14.38 -9.19
C ASP A 54 16.05 14.46 -10.72
N VAL A 55 15.14 13.73 -11.37
CA VAL A 55 14.89 13.85 -12.82
C VAL A 55 14.51 15.29 -13.22
N LYS A 56 13.69 15.96 -12.40
CA LYS A 56 13.32 17.36 -12.66
C LYS A 56 14.51 18.31 -12.54
N LYS A 57 15.39 18.12 -11.56
CA LYS A 57 16.61 18.93 -11.40
C LYS A 57 17.56 18.72 -12.57
N ASP A 58 17.76 17.49 -13.02
CA ASP A 58 18.65 17.17 -14.14
C ASP A 58 18.15 17.80 -15.46
N ILE A 59 16.84 17.76 -15.71
CA ILE A 59 16.22 18.43 -16.87
C ILE A 59 16.34 19.96 -16.77
N ASP A 60 16.10 20.52 -15.59
CA ASP A 60 16.20 21.97 -15.36
C ASP A 60 17.65 22.47 -15.51
N GLN A 61 18.65 21.65 -15.19
CA GLN A 61 20.07 21.97 -15.32
C GLN A 61 20.56 21.85 -16.77
N ALA A 62 20.19 20.77 -17.48
CA ALA A 62 20.49 20.61 -18.91
C ALA A 62 19.91 21.75 -19.77
N LYS A 63 18.74 22.28 -19.38
CA LYS A 63 18.14 23.46 -20.02
C LYS A 63 18.89 24.76 -19.76
N ARG A 64 19.56 24.92 -18.62
CA ARG A 64 20.36 26.13 -18.30
C ARG A 64 21.68 26.09 -19.05
N ASP A 65 22.36 24.95 -19.04
CA ASP A 65 23.66 24.76 -19.71
C ASP A 65 23.55 24.94 -21.25
N SER A 66 22.41 24.57 -21.83
CA SER A 66 22.12 24.80 -23.26
C SER A 66 21.78 26.26 -23.60
N LYS A 67 21.36 27.05 -22.61
CA LYS A 67 21.01 28.48 -22.79
C LYS A 67 22.17 29.43 -22.53
N GLU A 68 23.20 28.96 -21.82
CA GLU A 68 24.40 29.73 -21.47
C GLU A 68 25.45 29.72 -22.59
N ASN A 69 25.46 28.68 -23.43
CA ASN A 69 26.42 28.51 -24.52
C ASN A 69 25.94 29.01 -25.90
N MET A 70 24.87 29.81 -25.95
CA MET A 70 24.36 30.47 -27.16
C MET A 70 24.04 31.93 -26.89
#